data_AF-A0AAV3YED6-F1
#
_entry.id   AF-A0AAV3YED6-F1
#
_cell.length_a   1.000
_cell.length_b   1.000
_cell.length_c   1.000
_cell.angle_alpha   90.00
_cell.angle_beta   90.00
_cell.angle_gamma   90.00
#
_symmetry.space_group_name_H-M   'P 1'
#
loop_
_entity.id
_entity.type
_entity.pdbx_description
1 polymer ?
#
loop_
_entity_poly.entity_id
_entity_poly.type
_entity_poly.pdbx_seq_one_letter_code
_entity_poly.pdbx_strand_id
1 'polypeptide(L)'
;MESFKENTYMVRKYQLRTILLCKINGKNLLGDCTCSRNIGEYSHKGLILLDILPQGQCINAARYCSTLDRLKEAIRRKRPGLLRRGVVLQHDNATPHSANLTQQWLQRYGWEILPHPAHSPDLAPSDFHLFGPLKRHLGVMAFKTEDDLISELRNWFDNLDVDFFRVGINSLLSRWQKCIDLHGDYVEK
;
A
#
# COMPACT_ATOMS: atom_id res chain seq x y z
N MET A 1 21.41 16.57 -3.56
CA MET A 1 22.15 15.71 -2.61
C MET A 1 22.06 16.18 -1.15
N GLU A 2 21.20 17.15 -0.81
CA GLU A 2 21.02 17.62 0.59
C GLU A 2 19.81 17.02 1.33
N SER A 3 18.94 16.24 0.68
CA SER A 3 17.66 15.80 1.26
C SER A 3 17.70 14.50 2.09
N PHE A 4 18.85 13.85 2.27
CA PHE A 4 18.88 12.48 2.82
C PHE A 4 19.48 12.34 4.23
N LYS A 5 20.04 13.41 4.82
CA LYS A 5 20.46 13.40 6.25
C LYS A 5 19.27 13.43 7.22
N GLU A 6 18.06 13.74 6.75
CA GLU A 6 16.81 13.64 7.52
C GLU A 6 16.37 12.18 7.78
N ASN A 7 16.95 11.19 7.10
CA ASN A 7 16.44 9.82 7.11
C ASN A 7 16.34 9.22 8.52
N THR A 8 17.33 9.33 9.39
CA THR A 8 17.26 8.72 10.73
C THR A 8 16.14 9.35 11.61
N TYR A 9 15.80 10.62 11.38
CA TYR A 9 14.70 11.34 12.03
C TYR A 9 13.33 10.97 11.44
N MET A 10 13.23 10.96 10.11
CA MET A 10 12.03 10.50 9.38
C MET A 10 11.66 9.06 9.78
N VAL A 11 12.66 8.21 9.97
CA VAL A 11 12.53 6.79 10.31
C VAL A 11 11.85 6.56 11.66
N ARG A 12 12.23 7.29 12.73
CA ARG A 12 11.54 7.19 14.03
C ARG A 12 10.18 7.88 14.04
N LYS A 13 10.03 8.97 13.27
CA LYS A 13 8.78 9.74 13.15
C LYS A 13 7.68 8.95 12.42
N TYR A 14 8.05 8.20 11.38
CA TYR A 14 7.10 7.59 10.44
C TYR A 14 6.79 6.10 10.68
N GLN A 15 7.67 5.33 11.33
CA GLN A 15 7.42 3.90 11.60
C GLN A 15 6.06 3.59 12.27
N LEU A 16 5.56 4.51 13.12
CA LEU A 16 4.28 4.35 13.80
C LEU A 16 3.07 4.92 13.02
N ARG A 17 3.29 5.60 11.90
CA ARG A 17 2.28 6.43 11.19
C ARG A 17 2.12 6.10 9.70
N THR A 18 2.97 5.24 9.13
CA THR A 18 2.90 4.88 7.71
C THR A 18 1.72 3.97 7.41
N ILE A 19 0.89 4.37 6.43
CA ILE A 19 -0.09 3.53 5.76
C ILE A 19 0.40 3.27 4.35
N LEU A 20 0.36 2.00 3.97
CA LEU A 20 0.77 1.55 2.64
C LEU A 20 -0.41 1.15 1.80
N LEU A 21 -0.40 1.73 0.61
CA LEU A 21 -1.30 1.36 -0.47
C LEU A 21 -0.74 0.14 -1.20
N CYS A 22 -1.57 -0.88 -1.33
CA CYS A 22 -1.29 -2.11 -2.06
C CYS A 22 -2.26 -2.26 -3.22
N LYS A 23 -1.73 -2.40 -4.44
CA LYS A 23 -2.51 -2.53 -5.68
C LYS A 23 -2.53 -3.99 -6.17
N ILE A 24 -3.58 -4.76 -5.89
CA ILE A 24 -3.64 -6.17 -6.31
C ILE A 24 -4.13 -6.26 -7.76
N ASN A 25 -3.31 -6.86 -8.64
CA ASN A 25 -3.70 -7.21 -10.00
C ASN A 25 -4.30 -8.62 -10.02
N GLY A 26 -5.62 -8.72 -10.16
CA GLY A 26 -6.31 -10.01 -10.27
C GLY A 26 -6.14 -10.59 -11.67
N LYS A 27 -5.12 -11.43 -11.89
CA LYS A 27 -4.88 -12.11 -13.18
C LYS A 27 -5.69 -13.40 -13.40
N ASN A 28 -6.36 -13.93 -12.38
CA ASN A 28 -6.66 -15.36 -12.38
C ASN A 28 -8.10 -15.81 -12.66
N LEU A 29 -9.05 -14.97 -13.11
CA LEU A 29 -10.39 -15.51 -13.41
C LEU A 29 -11.15 -15.05 -14.65
N LEU A 30 -11.10 -13.79 -15.10
CA LEU A 30 -12.01 -13.38 -16.18
C LEU A 30 -11.42 -12.22 -17.00
N GLY A 31 -10.67 -12.56 -18.04
CA GLY A 31 -10.23 -11.64 -19.09
C GLY A 31 -9.10 -10.68 -18.69
N ASP A 32 -8.21 -10.42 -19.64
CA ASP A 32 -7.08 -9.49 -19.52
C ASP A 32 -7.55 -8.05 -19.28
N CYS A 33 -7.82 -7.71 -18.02
CA CYS A 33 -7.90 -6.32 -17.57
C CYS A 33 -6.60 -6.00 -16.84
N THR A 34 -5.70 -5.26 -17.50
CA THR A 34 -4.46 -4.73 -16.90
C THR A 34 -4.71 -3.64 -15.86
N CYS A 35 -5.97 -3.28 -15.62
CA CYS A 35 -6.36 -2.35 -14.58
C CYS A 35 -6.39 -3.03 -13.21
N SER A 36 -5.80 -2.36 -12.23
CA SER A 36 -5.78 -2.89 -10.88
C SER A 36 -7.14 -2.72 -10.24
N ARG A 37 -7.61 -3.80 -9.60
CA ARG A 37 -8.98 -3.92 -9.13
C ARG A 37 -9.10 -3.82 -7.61
N ASN A 38 -8.02 -4.04 -6.87
CA ASN A 38 -8.10 -3.98 -5.41
C ASN A 38 -7.04 -3.07 -4.82
N ILE A 39 -7.45 -2.39 -3.76
CA ILE A 39 -6.62 -1.57 -2.89
C ILE A 39 -6.61 -2.21 -1.50
N GLY A 40 -5.47 -2.72 -1.06
CA GLY A 40 -5.22 -3.09 0.33
C GLY A 40 -4.47 -1.97 1.05
N GLU A 41 -4.98 -1.53 2.20
CA GLU A 41 -4.37 -0.48 3.02
C GLU A 41 -3.95 -1.09 4.33
N TYR A 42 -2.67 -1.03 4.67
CA TYR A 42 -2.17 -1.66 5.89
C TYR A 42 -1.12 -0.81 6.61
N SER A 43 -0.89 -1.19 7.88
CA SER A 43 0.11 -0.59 8.77
C SER A 43 0.94 -1.70 9.43
N HIS A 44 1.94 -1.35 10.22
CA HIS A 44 2.71 -2.31 11.03
C HIS A 44 1.84 -3.14 12.01
N LYS A 45 0.57 -2.77 12.22
CA LYS A 45 -0.40 -3.49 13.06
C LYS A 45 -1.34 -4.40 12.25
N GLY A 46 -1.17 -4.50 10.95
CA GLY A 46 -2.03 -5.24 10.05
C GLY A 46 -2.93 -4.40 9.16
N LEU A 47 -3.78 -5.11 8.41
CA LEU A 47 -4.70 -4.58 7.41
C LEU A 47 -5.75 -3.64 8.03
N ILE A 48 -5.88 -2.45 7.44
CA ILE A 48 -6.85 -1.42 7.83
C ILE A 48 -8.08 -1.51 6.93
N LEU A 49 -7.89 -1.48 5.61
CA LEU A 49 -8.96 -1.53 4.63
C LEU A 49 -8.58 -2.47 3.50
N LEU A 50 -9.51 -3.32 3.07
CA LEU A 50 -9.44 -3.98 1.77
C LEU A 50 -10.63 -3.46 0.96
N ASP A 51 -10.33 -2.68 -0.08
CA ASP A 51 -11.30 -2.15 -1.00
C ASP A 51 -11.16 -2.84 -2.37
N ILE A 52 -12.23 -3.50 -2.80
CA ILE A 52 -12.28 -4.27 -4.04
C ILE A 52 -13.25 -3.56 -4.97
N LEU A 53 -12.81 -3.25 -6.18
CA LEU A 53 -13.64 -2.65 -7.22
C LEU A 53 -14.41 -3.76 -7.95
N PRO A 54 -15.65 -3.48 -8.37
CA PRO A 54 -16.39 -4.37 -9.28
C PRO A 54 -15.62 -4.61 -10.59
N GLN A 55 -15.89 -5.75 -11.21
CA GLN A 55 -15.32 -6.11 -12.50
C GLN A 55 -15.52 -5.00 -13.56
N GLY A 56 -14.47 -4.75 -14.36
CA GLY A 56 -14.48 -3.77 -15.45
C GLY A 56 -14.25 -2.31 -15.00
N GLN A 57 -14.10 -2.04 -13.70
CA GLN A 57 -13.78 -0.70 -13.21
C GLN A 57 -12.28 -0.51 -12.99
N CYS A 58 -11.80 0.68 -13.38
CA CYS A 58 -10.44 1.13 -13.12
C CYS A 58 -10.41 2.13 -11.97
N ILE A 59 -9.33 2.13 -11.19
CA ILE A 59 -9.08 3.19 -10.21
C ILE A 59 -8.73 4.47 -10.97
N ASN A 60 -9.64 5.44 -10.97
CA ASN A 60 -9.39 6.82 -11.38
C ASN A 60 -9.24 7.72 -10.13
N ALA A 61 -8.94 9.01 -10.31
CA ALA A 61 -8.71 9.93 -9.20
C ALA A 61 -9.94 10.06 -8.26
N ALA A 62 -11.15 10.11 -8.81
CA ALA A 62 -12.37 10.21 -8.03
C ALA A 62 -12.61 8.94 -7.20
N ARG A 63 -12.38 7.76 -7.80
CA ARG A 63 -12.47 6.48 -7.09
C ARG A 63 -11.42 6.39 -6.00
N TYR A 64 -10.19 6.81 -6.28
CA TYR A 64 -9.13 6.83 -5.29
C TYR A 64 -9.47 7.72 -4.10
N CYS A 65 -10.01 8.93 -4.32
CA CYS A 65 -10.49 9.80 -3.24
C CYS A 65 -11.60 9.13 -2.41
N SER A 66 -12.53 8.42 -3.05
CA SER A 66 -13.54 7.64 -2.33
C SER A 66 -12.94 6.51 -1.48
N THR A 67 -11.90 5.84 -1.97
CA THR A 67 -11.14 4.86 -1.18
C THR A 67 -10.44 5.52 0.00
N LEU A 68 -9.86 6.71 -0.17
CA LEU A 68 -9.24 7.48 0.92
C LEU A 68 -10.26 7.91 2.00
N ASP A 69 -11.48 8.29 1.61
CA ASP A 69 -12.56 8.57 2.57
C ASP A 69 -12.91 7.32 3.39
N ARG A 70 -13.04 6.16 2.73
CA ARG A 70 -13.30 4.88 3.42
C ARG A 70 -12.13 4.46 4.31
N LEU A 71 -10.90 4.72 3.87
CA LEU A 71 -9.68 4.45 4.63
C LEU A 71 -9.65 5.32 5.88
N LYS A 72 -9.93 6.62 5.77
CA LYS A 72 -10.01 7.53 6.90
C LYS A 72 -11.00 7.03 7.96
N GLU A 73 -12.17 6.55 7.53
CA GLU A 73 -13.16 5.94 8.42
C GLU A 73 -12.68 4.61 9.03
N ALA A 74 -11.98 3.78 8.25
CA ALA A 74 -11.38 2.55 8.75
C ALA A 74 -10.27 2.82 9.79
N ILE A 75 -9.43 3.84 9.58
CA ILE A 75 -8.42 4.29 10.53
C ILE A 75 -9.10 4.76 11.82
N ARG A 76 -10.14 5.60 11.70
CA ARG A 76 -10.91 6.12 12.84
C ARG A 76 -11.40 4.98 13.76
N ARG A 77 -11.85 3.87 13.16
CA ARG A 77 -12.34 2.70 13.89
C ARG A 77 -11.23 1.78 14.40
N LYS A 78 -10.31 1.36 13.53
CA LYS A 78 -9.32 0.31 13.81
C LYS A 78 -8.03 0.82 14.48
N ARG A 79 -7.73 2.11 14.38
CA ARG A 79 -6.49 2.73 14.85
C ARG A 79 -6.77 4.07 15.55
N PRO A 80 -7.52 4.06 16.68
CA PRO A 80 -7.85 5.28 17.41
C PRO A 80 -6.56 6.02 17.82
N GLY A 81 -6.48 7.29 17.45
CA GLY A 81 -5.31 8.15 17.70
C GLY A 81 -4.36 8.33 16.51
N LEU A 82 -4.41 7.48 15.47
CA LEU A 82 -3.55 7.66 14.29
C LEU A 82 -3.88 8.96 13.54
N LEU A 83 -5.16 9.26 13.32
CA LEU A 83 -5.60 10.53 12.71
C LEU A 83 -5.13 11.76 13.50
N ARG A 84 -5.11 11.70 14.84
CA ARG A 84 -4.66 12.80 15.70
C ARG A 84 -3.15 13.00 15.64
N ARG A 85 -2.40 11.91 15.44
CA ARG A 85 -0.93 11.95 15.32
C ARG A 85 -0.48 12.36 13.93
N GLY A 86 -1.38 12.44 12.95
CA GLY A 86 -1.02 12.62 11.55
C GLY A 86 -0.76 11.28 10.87
N VAL A 87 -1.25 11.16 9.64
CA VAL A 87 -1.09 9.99 8.78
C VAL A 87 0.01 10.28 7.78
N VAL A 88 0.88 9.29 7.57
CA VAL A 88 1.87 9.33 6.49
C VAL A 88 1.51 8.26 5.49
N LEU A 89 1.24 8.64 4.26
CA LEU A 89 0.82 7.75 3.19
C LEU A 89 2.01 7.49 2.27
N GLN A 90 2.33 6.22 2.05
CA GLN A 90 3.23 5.83 0.97
C GLN A 90 2.42 5.10 -0.11
N HIS A 91 2.50 5.62 -1.32
CA HIS A 91 1.84 5.14 -2.53
C HIS A 91 2.71 5.45 -3.75
N ASP A 92 2.48 4.76 -4.87
CA ASP A 92 3.20 4.98 -6.11
C ASP A 92 2.71 6.24 -6.85
N ASN A 93 3.52 6.73 -7.80
CA ASN A 93 3.22 7.93 -8.59
C ASN A 93 2.23 7.66 -9.74
N ALA A 94 1.33 6.70 -9.60
CA ALA A 94 0.31 6.41 -10.61
C ALA A 94 -0.57 7.65 -10.88
N THR A 95 -1.06 7.82 -12.11
CA THR A 95 -1.83 9.01 -12.51
C THR A 95 -3.00 9.36 -11.57
N PRO A 96 -3.80 8.40 -11.06
CA PRO A 96 -4.86 8.70 -10.08
C PRO A 96 -4.34 9.29 -8.76
N HIS A 97 -3.12 8.94 -8.38
CA HIS A 97 -2.49 9.30 -7.12
C HIS A 97 -1.86 10.71 -7.18
N SER A 98 -1.30 11.07 -8.34
CA SER A 98 -0.73 12.40 -8.59
C SER A 98 -1.76 13.42 -9.09
N ALA A 99 -2.99 12.99 -9.39
CA ALA A 99 -4.07 13.86 -9.86
C ALA A 99 -4.37 15.00 -8.86
N ASN A 100 -4.69 16.18 -9.39
CA ASN A 100 -4.97 17.37 -8.60
C ASN A 100 -6.07 17.14 -7.55
N LEU A 101 -7.14 16.43 -7.92
CA LEU A 101 -8.22 16.04 -7.01
C LEU A 101 -7.70 15.28 -5.76
N THR A 102 -6.79 14.34 -5.98
CA THR A 102 -6.18 13.53 -4.91
C THR A 102 -5.27 14.39 -4.03
N GLN A 103 -4.46 15.26 -4.63
CA GLN A 103 -3.57 16.16 -3.90
C GLN A 103 -4.36 17.14 -3.03
N GLN A 104 -5.45 17.71 -3.55
CA GLN A 104 -6.37 18.54 -2.75
C GLN A 104 -6.99 17.77 -1.59
N TRP A 105 -7.39 16.51 -1.81
CA TRP A 105 -7.93 15.66 -0.74
C TRP A 105 -6.89 15.46 0.38
N LEU A 106 -5.65 15.11 0.03
CA LEU A 106 -4.56 14.86 0.98
C LEU A 106 -4.21 16.13 1.77
N GLN A 107 -4.14 17.28 1.09
CA GLN A 107 -3.92 18.58 1.72
C GLN A 107 -5.07 18.94 2.68
N ARG A 108 -6.33 18.76 2.26
CA ARG A 108 -7.52 19.07 3.08
C ARG A 108 -7.53 18.32 4.41
N TYR A 109 -7.05 17.07 4.43
CA TYR A 109 -7.03 16.24 5.63
C TYR A 109 -5.67 16.18 6.33
N GLY A 110 -4.66 16.90 5.82
CA GLY A 110 -3.33 17.00 6.42
C GLY A 110 -2.56 15.67 6.45
N TRP A 111 -2.72 14.85 5.41
CA TRP A 111 -1.96 13.59 5.29
C TRP A 111 -0.63 13.88 4.60
N GLU A 112 0.48 13.51 5.25
CA GLU A 112 1.81 13.65 4.68
C GLU A 112 2.03 12.54 3.65
N ILE A 113 2.55 12.88 2.46
CA ILE A 113 2.94 11.88 1.46
C ILE A 113 4.41 11.57 1.64
N LEU A 114 4.76 10.29 1.75
CA LEU A 114 6.14 9.87 1.75
C LEU A 114 6.67 9.90 0.31
N PRO A 115 7.79 10.60 0.04
CA PRO A 115 8.37 10.63 -1.30
C PRO A 115 8.68 9.22 -1.80
N HIS A 116 8.19 8.88 -2.99
CA HIS A 116 8.46 7.61 -3.64
C HIS A 116 9.10 7.83 -5.02
N PRO A 117 10.32 7.32 -5.27
CA PRO A 117 10.94 7.44 -6.58
C PRO A 117 10.14 6.64 -7.63
N ALA A 118 10.21 7.11 -8.88
CA ALA A 118 9.56 6.41 -9.99
C ALA A 118 10.18 5.02 -10.18
N HIS A 119 9.35 4.04 -10.61
CA HIS A 119 9.79 2.69 -10.96
C HIS A 119 10.60 1.96 -9.86
N SER A 120 10.26 2.19 -8.59
CA SER A 120 11.03 1.66 -7.45
C SER A 120 10.22 0.65 -6.60
N PRO A 121 9.83 -0.51 -7.18
CA PRO A 121 9.07 -1.53 -6.45
C PRO A 121 9.85 -2.05 -5.22
N ASP A 122 11.18 -2.06 -5.29
CA ASP A 122 12.06 -2.46 -4.17
C ASP A 122 11.87 -1.62 -2.91
N LEU A 123 11.28 -0.42 -3.04
CA LEU A 123 11.03 0.52 -1.95
C LEU A 123 9.56 0.57 -1.53
N ALA A 124 8.71 -0.27 -2.13
CA ALA A 124 7.29 -0.40 -1.79
C ALA A 124 7.04 -1.74 -1.08
N PRO A 125 6.66 -1.75 0.21
CA PRO A 125 6.49 -3.02 0.94
C PRO A 125 5.35 -3.89 0.42
N SER A 126 4.39 -3.29 -0.28
CA SER A 126 3.37 -4.02 -1.04
C SER A 126 4.03 -4.93 -2.09
N ASP A 127 5.05 -4.43 -2.80
CA ASP A 127 5.72 -5.14 -3.87
C ASP A 127 6.73 -6.17 -3.35
N PHE A 128 7.67 -5.76 -2.50
CA PHE A 128 8.76 -6.65 -2.08
C PHE A 128 8.36 -7.66 -0.98
N HIS A 129 7.30 -7.40 -0.20
CA HIS A 129 6.95 -8.24 0.95
C HIS A 129 5.58 -8.89 0.84
N LEU A 130 4.55 -8.15 0.42
CA LEU A 130 3.17 -8.63 0.45
C LEU A 130 2.80 -9.46 -0.78
N PHE A 131 3.14 -9.02 -2.00
CA PHE A 131 2.68 -9.68 -3.23
C PHE A 131 3.30 -11.05 -3.50
N GLY A 132 4.56 -11.27 -3.10
CA GLY A 132 5.21 -12.57 -3.28
C GLY A 132 4.44 -13.71 -2.58
N PRO A 133 4.24 -13.63 -1.26
CA PRO A 133 3.41 -14.57 -0.50
C PRO A 133 1.96 -14.66 -1.02
N LEU A 134 1.31 -13.53 -1.31
CA LEU A 134 -0.07 -13.51 -1.80
C LEU A 134 -0.22 -14.28 -3.12
N LYS A 135 0.67 -14.03 -4.10
CA LYS A 135 0.64 -14.74 -5.39
C LYS A 135 0.87 -16.22 -5.23
N ARG A 136 1.75 -16.65 -4.31
CA ARG A 136 1.96 -18.08 -4.02
C ARG A 136 0.70 -18.72 -3.43
N HIS A 137 0.02 -18.03 -2.51
CA HIS A 137 -1.23 -18.49 -1.91
C HIS A 137 -2.36 -18.62 -2.93
N LEU A 138 -2.59 -17.57 -3.73
CA LEU A 138 -3.63 -17.57 -4.75
C LEU A 138 -3.31 -18.46 -5.95
N GLY A 139 -2.03 -18.66 -6.26
CA GLY A 139 -1.58 -19.41 -7.43
C GLY A 139 -1.84 -20.90 -7.37
N VAL A 140 -2.05 -21.45 -6.17
CA VAL A 140 -2.40 -22.86 -5.97
C VAL A 140 -3.91 -23.11 -5.90
N MET A 141 -4.73 -22.05 -5.99
CA MET A 141 -6.18 -22.13 -5.84
C MET A 141 -6.90 -21.93 -7.17
N ALA A 142 -8.02 -22.64 -7.32
CA ALA A 142 -8.98 -22.42 -8.40
C ALA A 142 -10.27 -21.84 -7.80
N PHE A 143 -10.73 -20.73 -8.36
CA PHE A 143 -11.93 -20.04 -7.91
C PHE A 143 -13.00 -20.17 -8.99
N LYS A 144 -14.28 -20.28 -8.60
CA LYS A 144 -15.39 -20.38 -9.57
C LYS A 144 -16.02 -19.01 -9.82
N THR A 145 -16.01 -18.15 -8.81
CA THR A 145 -16.60 -16.81 -8.85
C THR A 145 -15.63 -15.75 -8.32
N GLU A 146 -15.93 -14.48 -8.61
CA GLU A 146 -15.21 -13.36 -8.01
C GLU A 146 -15.42 -13.29 -6.49
N ASP A 147 -16.61 -13.65 -6.01
CA ASP A 147 -16.91 -13.70 -4.57
C ASP A 147 -16.06 -14.75 -3.83
N ASP A 148 -15.77 -15.89 -4.46
CA ASP A 148 -14.86 -16.89 -3.89
C ASP A 148 -13.44 -16.31 -3.72
N LEU A 149 -12.94 -15.62 -4.75
CA LEU A 149 -11.64 -14.95 -4.70
C LEU A 149 -11.61 -13.85 -3.63
N ILE A 150 -12.66 -13.03 -3.54
CA ILE A 150 -12.77 -11.96 -2.55
C ILE A 150 -12.80 -12.53 -1.13
N SER A 151 -13.55 -13.61 -0.93
CA SER A 151 -13.66 -14.28 0.36
C SER A 151 -12.32 -14.88 0.78
N GLU A 152 -11.61 -15.52 -0.16
CA GLU A 152 -10.28 -16.06 0.12
C GLU A 152 -9.23 -14.98 0.36
N LEU A 153 -9.29 -13.86 -0.37
CA LEU A 153 -8.44 -12.70 -0.11
C LEU A 153 -8.62 -12.19 1.32
N ARG A 154 -9.87 -12.03 1.77
CA ARG A 154 -10.19 -11.62 3.14
C ARG A 154 -9.65 -12.64 4.14
N ASN A 155 -9.93 -13.92 3.93
CA ASN A 155 -9.45 -15.00 4.77
C ASN A 155 -7.93 -15.01 4.89
N TRP A 156 -7.21 -14.85 3.78
CA TRP A 156 -5.75 -14.78 3.78
C TRP A 156 -5.23 -13.63 4.62
N PHE A 157 -5.78 -12.41 4.43
CA PHE A 157 -5.38 -11.24 5.20
C PHE A 157 -5.73 -11.36 6.70
N ASP A 158 -6.87 -11.96 7.04
CA ASP A 158 -7.31 -12.14 8.43
C ASP A 158 -6.44 -13.17 9.17
N ASN A 159 -5.79 -14.10 8.46
CA ASN A 159 -4.87 -15.08 9.01
C ASN A 159 -3.40 -14.64 9.03
N LEU A 160 -3.07 -13.45 8.51
CA LEU A 160 -1.70 -12.92 8.60
C LEU A 160 -1.40 -12.41 10.00
N ASP A 161 -0.26 -12.83 10.55
CA ASP A 161 0.24 -12.33 11.82
C ASP A 161 0.57 -10.82 11.71
N VAL A 162 0.33 -10.06 12.78
CA VAL A 162 0.79 -8.68 12.93
C VAL A 162 2.29 -8.56 12.65
N ASP A 163 3.09 -9.55 13.05
CA ASP A 163 4.52 -9.54 12.83
C ASP A 163 4.90 -9.65 11.34
N PHE A 164 4.07 -10.29 10.52
CA PHE A 164 4.25 -10.26 9.06
C PHE A 164 4.23 -8.80 8.55
N PHE A 165 3.24 -8.01 8.96
CA PHE A 165 3.16 -6.61 8.55
C PHE A 165 4.29 -5.76 9.14
N ARG A 166 4.64 -6.00 10.40
CA ARG A 166 5.72 -5.30 11.09
C ARG A 166 7.07 -5.49 10.39
N VAL A 167 7.39 -6.73 9.99
CA VAL A 167 8.61 -7.05 9.24
C VAL A 167 8.65 -6.30 7.91
N GLY A 168 7.54 -6.31 7.16
CA GLY A 168 7.45 -5.58 5.88
C GLY A 168 7.70 -4.07 6.03
N ILE A 169 7.05 -3.42 7.01
CA ILE A 169 7.25 -1.99 7.29
C ILE A 169 8.67 -1.70 7.77
N ASN A 170 9.21 -2.49 8.70
CA ASN A 170 10.53 -2.25 9.27
C ASN A 170 11.67 -2.48 8.27
N SER A 171 11.45 -3.33 7.27
CA SER A 171 12.40 -3.59 6.18
C SER A 171 12.57 -2.40 5.23
N LEU A 172 11.69 -1.39 5.26
CA LEU A 172 11.90 -0.14 4.52
C LEU A 172 13.22 0.54 4.87
N LEU A 173 13.62 0.47 6.15
CA LEU A 173 14.80 1.17 6.64
C LEU A 173 16.08 0.63 6.02
N SER A 174 16.24 -0.69 6.09
CA SER A 174 17.41 -1.36 5.51
C SER A 174 17.42 -1.23 4.00
N ARG A 175 16.25 -1.22 3.34
CA ARG A 175 16.14 -1.03 1.89
C ARG A 175 16.48 0.38 1.44
N TRP A 176 16.03 1.42 2.16
CA TRP A 176 16.45 2.79 1.86
C TRP A 176 17.94 2.97 2.06
N GLN A 177 18.50 2.42 3.14
CA GLN A 177 19.94 2.49 3.36
C GLN A 177 20.70 1.81 2.21
N LYS A 178 20.28 0.61 1.83
CA LYS A 178 20.92 -0.12 0.72
C LYS A 178 20.78 0.63 -0.62
N CYS A 179 19.64 1.26 -0.90
CA CYS A 179 19.47 2.10 -2.09
C CYS A 179 20.43 3.30 -2.10
N ILE A 180 20.67 3.91 -0.93
CA ILE A 180 21.66 5.00 -0.78
C ILE A 180 23.07 4.48 -1.04
N ASP A 181 23.43 3.34 -0.44
CA ASP A 181 24.75 2.73 -0.58
C ASP A 181 25.02 2.30 -2.03
N LEU A 182 23.96 1.99 -2.78
CA LEU A 182 24.00 1.66 -4.21
C LEU A 182 23.83 2.87 -5.14
N HIS A 183 23.89 4.10 -4.60
CA HIS A 183 23.74 5.35 -5.37
C HIS A 183 22.45 5.43 -6.21
N GLY A 184 21.36 4.83 -5.73
CA GLY A 184 20.06 4.80 -6.40
C GLY A 184 19.85 3.63 -7.35
N ASP A 185 20.78 2.67 -7.43
CA ASP A 185 20.57 1.42 -8.16
C ASP A 185 19.60 0.48 -7.41
N TYR A 186 19.08 -0.52 -8.11
CA TYR A 186 18.12 -1.49 -7.59
C TYR A 186 18.68 -2.26 -6.38
N VAL A 187 17.84 -2.42 -5.37
CA VAL A 187 18.22 -3.03 -4.08
C VAL A 187 18.29 -4.54 -4.19
N GLU A 188 17.52 -5.12 -5.10
CA GLU A 188 17.52 -6.55 -5.44
C GLU A 188 18.03 -6.74 -6.87
N LYS A 189 18.96 -7.70 -7.05
CA LYS A 189 19.39 -8.23 -8.35
C LYS A 189 18.93 -9.67 -8.46
#